data_AF-A0A1Q8EGX4-F1
#
_entry.id   AF-A0A1Q8EGX4-F1
#
_cell.length_a   1.000
_cell.length_b   1.000
_cell.length_c   1.000
_cell.angle_alpha   90.00
_cell.angle_beta   90.00
_cell.angle_gamma   90.00
#
_symmetry.space_group_name_H-M   'P 1'
#
loop_
_entity.id
_entity.type
_entity.pdbx_description
1 polymer ?
#
loop_
_entity_poly.entity_id
_entity_poly.type
_entity_poly.pdbx_seq_one_letter_code
_entity_poly.pdbx_strand_id
1 'polypeptide(L)'
;MTAPDTLKVACQQVAPRVGDLAYNRELGQRAIREAAALGAQVIVLPELVQSGYVFNDREEALALAETLDGPTLSLWKALAEELQVVIVGGFCERLDDQAVANSAALVEPEGRVTVYRKAHLWDREKLVFTVGEQPPPVVETRFGAIALMICYDLEFPEWVRLPALAGAALLCAPVNWPDGPRPAGERPAEMVRVQANAAVNRMFIAACDRCGDERGVAWVGGSLIVDADGYPLAGAMRNAQGQLLLAELPLADARHKHISRHNHVHLDRRPALY
;
A
#
# COMPACT_ATOMS: atom_id res chain seq x y z
N MET A 1 -2.69 -17.99 17.55
CA MET A 1 -4.10 -17.62 17.32
C MET A 1 -4.40 -17.86 15.86
N THR A 2 -5.56 -18.44 15.52
CA THR A 2 -5.97 -18.61 14.12
C THR A 2 -6.43 -17.27 13.55
N ALA A 3 -6.04 -16.95 12.32
CA ALA A 3 -6.52 -15.74 11.64
C ALA A 3 -8.06 -15.72 11.58
N PRO A 4 -8.70 -14.54 11.59
CA PRO A 4 -10.15 -14.45 11.50
C PRO A 4 -10.64 -14.99 10.14
N ASP A 5 -11.88 -15.48 10.10
CA ASP A 5 -12.50 -15.94 8.84
C ASP A 5 -12.71 -14.77 7.86
N THR A 6 -13.03 -13.59 8.40
CA THR A 6 -13.23 -12.34 7.67
C THR A 6 -12.36 -11.24 8.26
N LEU A 7 -11.66 -10.50 7.41
CA LEU A 7 -10.78 -9.40 7.78
C LEU A 7 -11.37 -8.06 7.34
N LYS A 8 -11.47 -7.09 8.24
CA LYS A 8 -11.90 -5.72 7.89
C LYS A 8 -10.69 -4.83 7.58
N VAL A 9 -10.64 -4.31 6.36
CA VAL A 9 -9.51 -3.51 5.86
C VAL A 9 -9.99 -2.11 5.46
N ALA A 10 -9.19 -1.10 5.79
CA ALA A 10 -9.43 0.27 5.38
C ALA A 10 -8.28 0.84 4.54
N CYS A 11 -8.63 1.60 3.49
CA CYS A 11 -7.72 2.55 2.84
C CYS A 11 -8.11 3.97 3.24
N GLN A 12 -7.15 4.75 3.72
CA GLN A 12 -7.34 6.14 4.08
C GLN A 12 -6.73 7.07 3.03
N GLN A 13 -7.55 7.45 2.06
CA GLN A 13 -7.16 8.42 1.04
C GLN A 13 -7.10 9.81 1.66
N VAL A 14 -5.89 10.35 1.79
CA VAL A 14 -5.64 11.64 2.43
C VAL A 14 -4.77 12.53 1.56
N ALA A 15 -4.78 13.84 1.86
CA ALA A 15 -3.98 14.84 1.17
C ALA A 15 -2.79 15.30 2.04
N PRO A 16 -1.64 14.60 1.99
CA PRO A 16 -0.44 15.06 2.69
C PRO A 16 0.09 16.36 2.07
N ARG A 17 0.83 17.13 2.86
CA ARG A 17 1.50 18.36 2.44
C ARG A 17 3.01 18.13 2.40
N VAL A 18 3.61 18.29 1.24
CA VAL A 18 5.07 18.16 1.10
C VAL A 18 5.82 19.07 2.07
N GLY A 19 6.72 18.47 2.84
CA GLY A 19 7.58 19.17 3.81
C GLY A 19 6.96 19.50 5.16
N ASP A 20 5.64 19.35 5.35
CA ASP A 20 4.98 19.63 6.62
C ASP A 20 4.77 18.34 7.43
N LEU A 21 5.86 17.85 8.02
CA LEU A 21 5.88 16.56 8.71
C LEU A 21 4.93 16.52 9.92
N ALA A 22 4.75 17.66 10.61
CA ALA A 22 3.86 17.74 11.76
C ALA A 22 2.39 17.59 11.33
N TYR A 23 1.97 18.35 10.32
CA TYR A 23 0.63 18.22 9.74
C TYR A 23 0.37 16.80 9.24
N ASN A 24 1.32 16.20 8.53
CA ASN A 24 1.16 14.86 7.96
C ASN A 24 1.03 13.77 9.03
N ARG A 25 1.78 13.87 10.13
CA ARG A 25 1.63 12.95 11.28
C ARG A 25 0.26 13.09 11.93
N GLU A 26 -0.22 14.31 12.15
CA GLU A 26 -1.58 14.53 12.69
C GLU A 26 -2.67 14.03 11.74
N LEU A 27 -2.48 14.23 10.44
CA LEU A 27 -3.37 13.73 9.39
C LEU A 27 -3.45 12.20 9.44
N GLY A 28 -2.29 11.53 9.45
CA GLY A 28 -2.20 10.07 9.58
C GLY A 28 -2.84 9.57 10.87
N GLN A 29 -2.56 10.21 12.01
CA GLN A 29 -3.15 9.84 13.31
C GLN A 29 -4.68 9.91 13.28
N ARG A 30 -5.25 11.00 12.75
CA ARG A 30 -6.71 11.15 12.64
C ARG A 30 -7.30 10.06 11.75
N ALA A 31 -6.70 9.83 10.59
CA ALA A 31 -7.17 8.82 9.63
C ALA A 31 -7.10 7.39 10.20
N ILE A 32 -6.01 7.05 10.90
CA ILE A 32 -5.87 5.75 11.58
C ILE A 32 -6.98 5.57 12.63
N ARG A 33 -7.20 6.58 13.49
CA ARG A 33 -8.22 6.51 14.53
C ARG A 33 -9.63 6.40 13.97
N GLU A 34 -9.92 7.12 12.88
CA GLU A 34 -11.22 7.06 12.20
C GLU A 34 -11.49 5.65 11.63
N ALA A 35 -10.52 5.05 10.96
CA ALA A 35 -10.66 3.68 10.44
C ALA A 35 -10.81 2.65 11.56
N ALA A 36 -10.01 2.76 12.63
CA ALA A 36 -10.11 1.88 13.78
C ALA A 36 -11.46 1.99 14.49
N ALA A 37 -12.03 3.20 14.59
CA ALA A 37 -13.36 3.42 15.18
C ALA A 37 -14.49 2.72 14.38
N LEU A 38 -14.28 2.48 13.08
CA LEU A 38 -15.19 1.69 12.24
C LEU A 38 -14.86 0.18 12.22
N GLY A 39 -13.93 -0.25 13.07
CA GLY A 39 -13.55 -1.64 13.26
C GLY A 39 -12.54 -2.18 12.24
N ALA A 40 -11.84 -1.31 11.49
CA ALA A 40 -10.75 -1.75 10.64
C ALA A 40 -9.64 -2.43 11.45
N GLN A 41 -9.16 -3.57 10.97
CA GLN A 41 -8.09 -4.36 11.59
C GLN A 41 -6.76 -4.16 10.87
N VAL A 42 -6.81 -3.85 9.57
CA VAL A 42 -5.66 -3.42 8.77
C VAL A 42 -6.00 -2.07 8.15
N ILE A 43 -5.12 -1.09 8.32
CA ILE A 43 -5.31 0.28 7.84
C ILE A 43 -4.14 0.62 6.92
N VAL A 44 -4.43 0.96 5.68
CA VAL A 44 -3.44 1.35 4.67
C VAL A 44 -3.50 2.87 4.46
N LEU A 45 -2.35 3.52 4.55
CA LEU A 45 -2.11 4.93 4.25
C LEU A 45 -1.36 5.06 2.91
N PRO A 46 -1.37 6.25 2.27
CA PRO A 46 -0.69 6.47 1.00
C PRO A 46 0.83 6.36 1.05
N GLU A 47 1.42 6.27 -0.15
CA GLU A 47 2.86 6.34 -0.36
C GLU A 47 3.41 7.69 0.11
N LEU A 48 4.55 7.68 0.81
CA LEU A 48 5.19 8.88 1.35
C LEU A 48 4.23 9.84 2.08
N VAL A 49 3.19 9.30 2.74
CA VAL A 49 2.19 10.11 3.47
C VAL A 49 2.85 10.98 4.55
N GLN A 50 3.99 10.55 5.07
CA GLN A 50 4.80 11.28 6.05
C GLN A 50 5.40 12.58 5.49
N SER A 51 5.96 12.55 4.29
CA SER A 51 6.77 13.65 3.74
C SER A 51 6.11 14.44 2.60
N GLY A 52 5.10 13.86 1.94
CA GLY A 52 4.74 14.22 0.57
C GLY A 52 5.70 13.59 -0.45
N TYR A 53 5.43 13.81 -1.74
CA TYR A 53 6.06 13.08 -2.85
C TYR A 53 6.91 13.95 -3.77
N VAL A 54 6.44 15.16 -4.12
CA VAL A 54 7.07 15.99 -5.16
C VAL A 54 8.26 16.76 -4.60
N PHE A 55 9.34 16.06 -4.26
CA PHE A 55 10.60 16.69 -3.86
C PHE A 55 11.24 17.47 -5.01
N ASN A 56 11.89 18.58 -4.68
CA ASN A 56 12.70 19.35 -5.61
C ASN A 56 13.93 18.53 -6.03
N ASP A 57 14.62 17.96 -5.04
CA ASP A 57 15.85 17.20 -5.18
C ASP A 57 16.05 16.23 -3.99
N ARG A 58 17.21 15.55 -3.98
CA ARG A 58 17.60 14.62 -2.92
C ARG A 58 17.88 15.33 -1.60
N GLU A 59 18.39 16.56 -1.62
CA GLU A 59 18.72 17.30 -0.39
C GLU A 59 17.46 17.61 0.41
N GLU A 60 16.39 18.05 -0.27
CA GLU A 60 15.08 18.22 0.35
C GLU A 60 14.55 16.90 0.91
N ALA A 61 14.66 15.80 0.17
CA ALA A 61 14.24 14.49 0.65
C ALA A 61 15.03 14.05 1.90
N LEU A 62 16.36 14.24 1.93
CA LEU A 62 17.22 13.97 3.07
C LEU A 62 16.84 14.77 4.31
N ALA A 63 16.44 16.04 4.13
CA ALA A 63 16.00 16.91 5.21
C ALA A 63 14.64 16.50 5.81
N LEU A 64 13.80 15.82 5.02
CA LEU A 64 12.46 15.36 5.42
C LEU A 64 12.42 13.89 5.85
N ALA A 65 13.48 13.14 5.57
CA ALA A 65 13.57 11.71 5.83
C ALA A 65 13.68 11.40 7.33
N GLU A 66 13.09 10.28 7.73
CA GLU A 66 13.11 9.78 9.10
C GLU A 66 13.78 8.40 9.14
N THR A 67 14.51 8.09 10.22
CA THR A 67 15.07 6.75 10.47
C THR A 67 13.97 5.79 10.96
N LEU A 68 14.31 4.53 11.16
CA LEU A 68 13.36 3.51 11.65
C LEU A 68 12.85 3.76 13.09
N ASP A 69 13.57 4.59 13.84
CA ASP A 69 13.19 5.07 15.18
C ASP A 69 12.60 6.49 15.14
N GLY A 70 12.29 6.99 13.94
CA GLY A 70 11.74 8.31 13.70
C GLY A 70 10.34 8.51 14.30
N PRO A 71 9.90 9.78 14.39
CA PRO A 71 8.64 10.13 15.05
C PRO A 71 7.41 9.53 14.37
N THR A 72 7.42 9.32 13.06
CA THR A 72 6.28 8.74 12.34
C THR A 72 6.08 7.27 12.67
N LEU A 73 7.14 6.46 12.61
CA LEU A 73 7.05 5.05 12.98
C LEU A 73 6.81 4.87 14.48
N SER A 74 7.35 5.75 15.33
CA SER A 74 7.05 5.75 16.76
C SER A 74 5.57 6.01 17.03
N LEU A 75 4.97 6.98 16.32
CA LEU A 75 3.53 7.25 16.37
C LEU A 75 2.70 6.06 15.89
N TRP A 76 3.07 5.44 14.75
CA TRP A 76 2.35 4.28 14.23
C TRP A 76 2.47 3.07 15.16
N LYS A 77 3.63 2.82 15.79
CA LYS A 77 3.80 1.77 16.80
C LYS A 77 2.82 1.98 17.97
N ALA A 78 2.79 3.19 18.53
CA ALA A 78 1.88 3.51 19.62
C ALA A 78 0.40 3.35 19.24
N LEU A 79 0.01 3.81 18.04
CA LEU A 79 -1.37 3.68 17.55
C LEU A 79 -1.75 2.23 17.25
N ALA A 80 -0.85 1.44 16.67
CA ALA A 80 -1.09 0.02 16.39
C ALA A 80 -1.34 -0.75 17.69
N GLU A 81 -0.51 -0.52 18.71
CA GLU A 81 -0.67 -1.11 20.04
C GLU A 81 -1.97 -0.63 20.72
N GLU A 82 -2.23 0.67 20.76
CA GLU A 82 -3.40 1.25 21.41
C GLU A 82 -4.71 0.74 20.78
N LEU A 83 -4.78 0.75 19.44
CA LEU A 83 -6.00 0.44 18.69
C LEU A 83 -6.10 -1.03 18.33
N GLN A 84 -5.07 -1.83 18.59
CA GLN A 84 -5.02 -3.25 18.30
C GLN A 84 -5.19 -3.57 16.79
N VAL A 85 -4.56 -2.75 15.94
CA VAL A 85 -4.63 -2.82 14.47
C VAL A 85 -3.25 -2.99 13.83
N VAL A 86 -3.22 -3.45 12.58
CA VAL A 86 -2.04 -3.34 11.71
C VAL A 86 -2.12 -2.04 10.92
N ILE A 87 -1.02 -1.29 10.89
CA ILE A 87 -0.90 -0.06 10.10
C ILE A 87 0.11 -0.29 8.99
N VAL A 88 -0.27 0.05 7.76
CA VAL A 88 0.60 0.06 6.59
C VAL A 88 0.67 1.48 6.04
N GLY A 89 1.86 2.04 5.83
CA GLY A 89 1.98 3.39 5.27
C GLY A 89 3.37 3.71 4.72
N GLY A 90 3.43 4.65 3.78
CA GLY A 90 4.67 5.08 3.15
C GLY A 90 5.38 6.23 3.87
N PHE A 91 6.70 6.22 3.89
CA PHE A 91 7.53 7.27 4.48
C PHE A 91 8.88 7.41 3.74
N CYS A 92 9.47 8.60 3.81
CA CYS A 92 10.81 8.83 3.30
C CYS A 92 11.82 8.29 4.33
N GLU A 93 12.44 7.14 4.05
CA GLU A 93 13.38 6.50 4.96
C GLU A 93 14.77 7.10 4.81
N ARG A 94 15.37 7.55 5.91
CA ARG A 94 16.78 7.93 5.99
C ARG A 94 17.63 6.66 6.11
N LEU A 95 18.45 6.37 5.11
CA LEU A 95 19.35 5.20 5.10
C LEU A 95 20.69 5.54 5.76
N ASP A 96 21.26 6.67 5.36
CA ASP A 96 22.50 7.24 5.87
C ASP A 96 22.49 8.76 5.60
N ASP A 97 23.63 9.44 5.73
CA ASP A 97 23.72 10.90 5.54
C ASP A 97 23.54 11.40 4.10
N GLN A 98 23.58 10.51 3.12
CA GLN A 98 23.53 10.85 1.69
C GLN A 98 22.44 10.10 0.92
N ALA A 99 21.83 9.08 1.53
CA ALA A 99 20.88 8.20 0.88
C ALA A 99 19.53 8.14 1.63
N VAL A 100 18.47 8.13 0.82
CA VAL A 100 17.08 7.93 1.25
C VAL A 100 16.42 6.85 0.41
N ALA A 101 15.41 6.20 0.96
CA ALA A 101 14.55 5.26 0.24
C ALA A 101 13.08 5.68 0.32
N ASN A 102 12.34 5.37 -0.74
CA ASN A 102 10.88 5.36 -0.69
C ASN A 102 10.46 4.03 -0.06
N SER A 103 9.95 4.09 1.16
CA SER A 103 9.73 2.91 1.99
C SER A 103 8.30 2.84 2.49
N ALA A 104 7.81 1.63 2.70
CA ALA A 104 6.56 1.33 3.38
C ALA A 104 6.84 0.50 4.62
N ALA A 105 6.15 0.81 5.71
CA ALA A 105 6.20 0.03 6.94
C ALA A 105 4.87 -0.68 7.17
N LEU A 106 4.94 -1.95 7.57
CA LEU A 106 3.85 -2.68 8.24
C LEU A 106 4.18 -2.72 9.73
N VAL A 107 3.31 -2.12 10.53
CA VAL A 107 3.43 -2.02 11.98
C VAL A 107 2.33 -2.86 12.62
N GLU A 108 2.73 -3.86 13.39
CA GLU A 108 1.81 -4.74 14.12
C GLU A 108 1.50 -4.24 15.53
N PRO A 109 0.35 -4.64 16.09
CA PRO A 109 -0.04 -4.25 17.45
C PRO A 109 0.91 -4.82 18.52
N GLU A 110 1.65 -5.88 18.20
CA GLU A 110 2.69 -6.45 19.07
C GLU A 110 4.05 -5.69 18.97
N GLY A 111 4.11 -4.61 18.19
CA GLY A 111 5.27 -3.73 18.06
C GLY A 111 6.28 -4.14 16.98
N ARG A 112 6.08 -5.28 16.30
CA ARG A 112 6.93 -5.68 15.17
C ARG A 112 6.72 -4.71 14.00
N VAL A 113 7.83 -4.25 13.42
CA VAL A 113 7.83 -3.39 12.23
C VAL A 113 8.58 -4.10 11.12
N THR A 114 7.90 -4.28 9.98
CA THR A 114 8.50 -4.79 8.76
C THR A 114 8.56 -3.65 7.75
N VAL A 115 9.74 -3.38 7.20
CA VAL A 115 9.96 -2.32 6.21
C VAL A 115 10.25 -2.94 4.85
N TYR A 116 9.61 -2.38 3.83
CA TYR A 116 9.85 -2.67 2.43
C TYR A 116 10.30 -1.39 1.72
N ARG A 117 11.36 -1.48 0.92
CA ARG A 117 11.91 -0.38 0.13
C ARG A 117 11.52 -0.60 -1.33
N LYS A 118 10.97 0.43 -1.98
CA LYS A 118 10.45 0.36 -3.35
C LYS A 118 11.52 -0.14 -4.32
N ALA A 119 11.23 -1.23 -5.02
CA ALA A 119 12.17 -1.81 -5.99
C ALA A 119 12.08 -1.09 -7.34
N HIS A 120 10.88 -0.72 -7.76
CA HIS A 120 10.66 -0.07 -9.05
C HIS A 120 10.42 1.43 -8.87
N LEU A 121 11.46 2.25 -9.07
CA LEU A 121 11.35 3.72 -8.97
C LEU A 121 10.66 4.32 -10.21
N TRP A 122 9.66 5.18 -9.96
CA TRP A 122 8.89 5.90 -10.97
C TRP A 122 9.49 7.28 -11.28
N ASP A 123 9.76 7.55 -12.56
CA ASP A 123 10.12 8.88 -13.05
C ASP A 123 11.25 9.54 -12.21
N ARG A 124 11.02 10.74 -11.68
CA ARG A 124 11.97 11.54 -10.88
C ARG A 124 12.40 10.88 -9.58
N GLU A 125 11.72 9.85 -9.08
CA GLU A 125 12.18 9.08 -7.92
C GLU A 125 13.61 8.56 -8.14
N LYS A 126 13.98 8.23 -9.38
CA LYS A 126 15.34 7.77 -9.74
C LYS A 126 16.44 8.78 -9.46
N LEU A 127 16.11 10.07 -9.32
CA LEU A 127 17.06 11.12 -8.97
C LEU A 127 17.20 11.28 -7.45
N VAL A 128 16.16 10.89 -6.70
CA VAL A 128 16.03 11.13 -5.26
C VAL A 128 16.41 9.89 -4.47
N PHE A 129 15.78 8.76 -4.76
CA PHE A 129 15.79 7.57 -3.92
C PHE A 129 16.78 6.50 -4.36
N THR A 130 17.27 5.76 -3.38
CA THR A 130 17.99 4.51 -3.55
C THR A 130 17.00 3.38 -3.85
N VAL A 131 17.35 2.50 -4.79
CA VAL A 131 16.54 1.35 -5.20
C VAL A 131 16.50 0.30 -4.08
N GLY A 132 15.32 -0.24 -3.79
CA GLY A 132 15.16 -1.40 -2.92
C GLY A 132 15.59 -2.71 -3.60
N GLU A 133 16.35 -3.53 -2.88
CA GLU A 133 16.92 -4.78 -3.43
C GLU A 133 16.27 -6.05 -2.89
N GLN A 134 15.33 -5.92 -1.96
CA GLN A 134 14.65 -7.05 -1.32
C GLN A 134 13.32 -7.35 -2.01
N PRO A 135 12.92 -8.63 -2.12
CA PRO A 135 11.58 -8.97 -2.58
C PRO A 135 10.51 -8.42 -1.63
N PRO A 136 9.27 -8.26 -2.10
CA PRO A 136 8.15 -7.84 -1.26
C PRO A 136 7.98 -8.83 -0.10
N PRO A 137 7.98 -8.37 1.17
CA PRO A 137 7.84 -9.26 2.31
C PRO A 137 6.41 -9.80 2.39
N VAL A 138 6.28 -11.03 2.91
CA VAL A 138 5.00 -11.59 3.39
C VAL A 138 5.12 -11.76 4.89
N VAL A 139 4.27 -11.05 5.64
CA VAL A 139 4.28 -11.03 7.09
C VAL A 139 3.11 -11.86 7.61
N GLU A 140 3.41 -12.91 8.35
CA GLU A 140 2.42 -13.66 9.11
C GLU A 140 1.98 -12.84 10.32
N THR A 141 0.81 -12.20 10.20
CA THR A 141 0.20 -11.43 11.28
C THR A 141 -0.92 -12.25 11.94
N ARG A 142 -1.43 -11.79 13.09
CA ARG A 142 -2.65 -12.38 13.69
C ARG A 142 -3.90 -12.24 12.81
N PHE A 143 -3.85 -11.38 11.80
CA PHE A 143 -4.92 -11.11 10.85
C PHE A 143 -4.73 -11.84 9.50
N GLY A 144 -3.70 -12.68 9.38
CA GLY A 144 -3.36 -13.42 8.16
C GLY A 144 -2.04 -12.96 7.52
N ALA A 145 -1.66 -13.64 6.44
CA ALA A 145 -0.46 -13.34 5.66
C ALA A 145 -0.66 -12.07 4.82
N ILE A 146 0.04 -10.99 5.19
CA ILE A 146 -0.06 -9.68 4.55
C ILE A 146 1.26 -9.35 3.84
N ALA A 147 1.17 -8.96 2.59
CA ALA A 147 2.30 -8.49 1.80
C ALA A 147 2.34 -6.96 1.69
N LEU A 148 3.54 -6.43 1.41
CA LEU A 148 3.79 -5.00 1.15
C LEU A 148 4.35 -4.78 -0.25
N MET A 149 3.84 -3.77 -0.94
CA MET A 149 4.39 -3.20 -2.18
C MET A 149 4.15 -1.70 -2.24
N ILE A 150 4.82 -0.99 -3.15
CA ILE A 150 4.66 0.46 -3.26
C ILE A 150 4.41 0.87 -4.71
N CYS A 151 3.26 1.49 -4.95
CA CYS A 151 2.95 2.23 -6.18
C CYS A 151 3.37 1.51 -7.48
N TYR A 152 4.43 2.00 -8.13
CA TYR A 152 4.93 1.51 -9.41
C TYR A 152 5.35 0.04 -9.40
N ASP A 153 5.59 -0.57 -8.24
CA ASP A 153 5.77 -2.03 -8.11
C ASP A 153 4.58 -2.83 -8.66
N LEU A 154 3.36 -2.30 -8.58
CA LEU A 154 2.15 -2.95 -9.06
C LEU A 154 2.06 -3.03 -10.59
N GLU A 155 2.91 -2.28 -11.29
CA GLU A 155 3.03 -2.28 -12.76
C GLU A 155 3.76 -3.52 -13.29
N PHE A 156 4.39 -4.30 -12.40
CA PHE A 156 5.19 -5.48 -12.72
C PHE A 156 4.47 -6.74 -12.19
N PRO A 157 3.66 -7.42 -13.01
CA PRO A 157 2.88 -8.58 -12.56
C PRO A 157 3.73 -9.71 -11.99
N GLU A 158 4.97 -9.87 -12.49
CA GLU A 158 5.96 -10.80 -11.94
C GLU A 158 6.33 -10.48 -10.49
N TRP A 159 6.43 -9.20 -10.14
CA TRP A 159 6.71 -8.75 -8.79
C TRP A 159 5.52 -9.08 -7.89
N VAL A 160 4.29 -8.75 -8.32
CA VAL A 160 3.04 -9.03 -7.58
C VAL A 160 2.81 -10.54 -7.39
N ARG A 161 3.27 -11.35 -8.36
CA ARG A 161 3.18 -12.81 -8.28
C ARG A 161 4.02 -13.40 -7.15
N LEU A 162 5.15 -12.80 -6.78
CA LEU A 162 6.05 -13.32 -5.74
C LEU A 162 5.34 -13.51 -4.38
N PRO A 163 4.73 -12.47 -3.76
CA PRO A 163 4.07 -12.63 -2.48
C PRO A 163 2.82 -13.52 -2.59
N ALA A 164 2.11 -13.48 -3.73
CA ALA A 164 0.96 -14.35 -3.95
C ALA A 164 1.34 -15.84 -3.92
N LEU A 165 2.46 -16.22 -4.54
CA LEU A 165 3.00 -17.59 -4.48
C LEU A 165 3.58 -17.94 -3.12
N ALA A 166 4.09 -16.95 -2.39
CA ALA A 166 4.54 -17.10 -1.00
C ALA A 166 3.39 -17.19 0.01
N GLY A 167 2.14 -17.15 -0.43
CA GLY A 167 0.96 -17.40 0.41
C GLY A 167 0.27 -16.15 0.95
N ALA A 168 0.64 -14.94 0.49
CA ALA A 168 -0.05 -13.73 0.87
C ALA A 168 -1.55 -13.81 0.54
N ALA A 169 -2.39 -13.49 1.52
CA ALA A 169 -3.83 -13.41 1.36
C ALA A 169 -4.26 -11.99 0.96
N LEU A 170 -3.56 -10.98 1.49
CA LEU A 170 -3.77 -9.56 1.23
C LEU A 170 -2.46 -8.91 0.84
N LEU A 171 -2.46 -8.13 -0.24
CA LEU A 171 -1.40 -7.19 -0.57
C LEU A 171 -1.84 -5.77 -0.21
N CYS A 172 -1.11 -5.13 0.69
CA CYS A 172 -1.29 -3.71 1.02
C CYS A 172 -0.30 -2.88 0.21
N ALA A 173 -0.81 -1.90 -0.53
CA ALA A 173 -0.01 -1.04 -1.38
C ALA A 173 -0.30 0.45 -1.11
N PRO A 174 0.57 1.14 -0.37
CA PRO A 174 0.65 2.59 -0.41
C PRO A 174 1.01 3.04 -1.84
N VAL A 175 0.22 3.95 -2.43
CA VAL A 175 0.47 4.47 -3.78
C VAL A 175 0.29 5.99 -3.85
N ASN A 176 0.94 6.63 -4.82
CA ASN A 176 0.65 7.98 -5.30
C ASN A 176 0.63 7.94 -6.83
N TRP A 177 -0.55 7.89 -7.44
CA TRP A 177 -0.68 7.81 -8.89
C TRP A 177 -0.91 9.20 -9.52
N PRO A 178 0.03 9.72 -10.33
CA PRO A 178 -0.19 10.99 -11.02
C PRO A 178 -1.40 10.91 -11.96
N ASP A 179 -2.26 11.93 -11.94
CA ASP A 179 -3.38 12.00 -12.89
C ASP A 179 -2.84 12.27 -14.31
N GLY A 180 -3.45 11.63 -15.30
CA GLY A 180 -3.01 11.67 -16.68
C GLY A 180 -4.18 11.53 -17.65
N PRO A 181 -3.99 11.89 -18.93
CA PRO A 181 -5.04 11.82 -19.93
C PRO A 181 -5.51 10.38 -20.14
N ARG A 182 -6.83 10.19 -20.26
CA ARG A 182 -7.46 8.89 -20.52
C ARG A 182 -8.77 9.06 -21.29
N PRO A 183 -9.25 8.03 -22.02
CA PRO A 183 -10.52 8.11 -22.74
C PRO A 183 -11.71 8.40 -21.80
N ALA A 184 -12.73 9.08 -22.31
CA ALA A 184 -13.91 9.42 -21.52
C ALA A 184 -14.64 8.14 -21.06
N GLY A 185 -14.98 8.09 -19.77
CA GLY A 185 -15.65 6.93 -19.16
C GLY A 185 -14.72 5.79 -18.77
N GLU A 186 -13.43 5.84 -19.16
CA GLU A 186 -12.46 4.83 -18.76
C GLU A 186 -11.91 5.07 -17.35
N ARG A 187 -11.60 3.97 -16.67
CA ARG A 187 -10.94 4.01 -15.35
C ARG A 187 -9.45 4.32 -15.50
N PRO A 188 -8.82 4.84 -14.45
CA PRO A 188 -7.37 4.86 -14.37
C PRO A 188 -6.76 3.48 -14.59
N ALA A 189 -5.72 3.42 -15.42
CA ALA A 189 -5.08 2.17 -15.80
C ALA A 189 -4.48 1.46 -14.58
N GLU A 190 -4.01 2.24 -13.61
CA GLU A 190 -3.45 1.79 -12.35
C GLU A 190 -4.49 0.98 -11.55
N MET A 191 -5.74 1.45 -11.47
CA MET A 191 -6.84 0.70 -10.85
C MET A 191 -7.19 -0.57 -11.62
N VAL A 192 -7.11 -0.55 -12.95
CA VAL A 192 -7.35 -1.72 -13.80
C VAL A 192 -6.27 -2.78 -13.55
N ARG A 193 -5.02 -2.37 -13.40
CA ARG A 193 -3.90 -3.28 -13.09
C ARG A 193 -4.03 -3.88 -11.71
N VAL A 194 -4.48 -3.11 -10.70
CA VAL A 194 -4.79 -3.66 -9.37
C VAL A 194 -5.87 -4.75 -9.45
N GLN A 195 -6.96 -4.49 -10.19
CA GLN A 195 -8.03 -5.49 -10.39
C GLN A 195 -7.51 -6.74 -11.10
N ALA A 196 -6.76 -6.56 -12.19
CA ALA A 196 -6.16 -7.67 -12.92
C ALA A 196 -5.19 -8.47 -12.05
N ASN A 197 -4.33 -7.80 -11.29
CA ASN A 197 -3.37 -8.42 -10.38
C ASN A 197 -4.07 -9.23 -9.27
N ALA A 198 -5.16 -8.72 -8.70
CA ALA A 198 -5.95 -9.45 -7.73
C ALA A 198 -6.53 -10.74 -8.34
N ALA A 199 -7.19 -10.62 -9.50
CA ALA A 199 -7.80 -11.73 -10.22
C ALA A 199 -6.81 -12.84 -10.59
N VAL A 200 -5.70 -12.50 -11.26
CA VAL A 200 -4.74 -13.50 -11.75
C VAL A 200 -3.96 -14.19 -10.62
N ASN A 201 -3.92 -13.58 -9.44
CA ASN A 201 -3.24 -14.12 -8.27
C ASN A 201 -4.17 -14.79 -7.26
N ARG A 202 -5.50 -14.62 -7.39
CA ARG A 202 -6.49 -15.01 -6.38
C ARG A 202 -6.10 -14.47 -5.00
N MET A 203 -5.92 -13.16 -4.91
CA MET A 203 -5.38 -12.46 -3.74
C MET A 203 -6.09 -11.12 -3.58
N PHE A 204 -6.44 -10.74 -2.34
CA PHE A 204 -7.00 -9.42 -2.07
C PHE A 204 -5.93 -8.34 -2.25
N ILE A 205 -6.31 -7.17 -2.75
CA ILE A 205 -5.39 -6.02 -2.83
C ILE A 205 -6.08 -4.78 -2.28
N ALA A 206 -5.40 -4.10 -1.34
CA ALA A 206 -5.78 -2.80 -0.82
C ALA A 206 -4.74 -1.78 -1.29
N ALA A 207 -5.06 -1.04 -2.35
CA ALA A 207 -4.22 0.05 -2.85
C ALA A 207 -4.77 1.39 -2.34
N CYS A 208 -3.95 2.11 -1.58
CA CYS A 208 -4.33 3.37 -0.95
C CYS A 208 -3.59 4.51 -1.62
N ASP A 209 -4.30 5.24 -2.48
CA ASP A 209 -3.80 6.42 -3.17
C ASP A 209 -3.98 7.67 -2.30
N ARG A 210 -3.19 8.71 -2.57
CA ARG A 210 -3.43 10.04 -1.99
C ARG A 210 -4.47 10.82 -2.80
N CYS A 211 -4.86 11.97 -2.28
CA CYS A 211 -5.61 12.97 -3.03
C CYS A 211 -4.98 14.36 -2.92
N GLY A 212 -5.65 15.37 -3.50
CA GLY A 212 -5.21 16.76 -3.54
C GLY A 212 -4.25 17.06 -4.68
N ASP A 213 -3.62 18.22 -4.62
CA ASP A 213 -2.60 18.69 -5.55
C ASP A 213 -1.29 18.95 -4.79
N GLU A 214 -0.16 18.66 -5.41
CA GLU A 214 1.15 18.91 -4.81
C GLU A 214 2.11 19.46 -5.85
N ARG A 215 2.54 20.72 -5.68
CA ARG A 215 3.53 21.39 -6.55
C ARG A 215 3.27 21.22 -8.06
N GLY A 216 2.00 21.31 -8.46
CA GLY A 216 1.56 21.20 -9.85
C GLY A 216 1.32 19.77 -10.35
N VAL A 217 1.49 18.75 -9.50
CA VAL A 217 1.06 17.37 -9.78
C VAL A 217 -0.32 17.15 -9.17
N ALA A 218 -1.28 16.80 -10.01
CA ALA A 218 -2.58 16.28 -9.61
C ALA A 218 -2.47 14.76 -9.43
N TRP A 219 -3.22 14.20 -8.47
CA TRP A 219 -3.27 12.77 -8.20
C TRP A 219 -4.59 12.17 -8.65
N VAL A 220 -4.57 10.88 -9.00
CA VAL A 220 -5.77 10.16 -9.43
C VAL A 220 -6.83 10.16 -8.32
N GLY A 221 -6.43 10.08 -7.05
CA GLY A 221 -7.38 9.96 -5.94
C GLY A 221 -8.11 8.64 -6.00
N GLY A 222 -7.35 7.59 -6.30
CA GLY A 222 -7.84 6.35 -6.86
C GLY A 222 -7.82 5.14 -5.94
N SER A 223 -7.92 5.34 -4.62
CA SER A 223 -7.90 4.23 -3.68
C SER A 223 -8.95 3.16 -4.01
N LEU A 224 -8.60 1.90 -3.82
CA LEU A 224 -9.50 0.77 -4.03
C LEU A 224 -9.11 -0.44 -3.20
N ILE A 225 -10.13 -1.19 -2.76
CA ILE A 225 -9.99 -2.51 -2.15
C ILE A 225 -10.67 -3.51 -3.08
N VAL A 226 -9.94 -4.54 -3.48
CA VAL A 226 -10.37 -5.51 -4.51
C VAL A 226 -10.41 -6.91 -3.91
N ASP A 227 -11.45 -7.68 -4.26
CA ASP A 227 -11.59 -9.08 -3.88
C ASP A 227 -10.60 -10.00 -4.61
N ALA A 228 -10.57 -11.28 -4.21
CA ALA A 228 -9.69 -12.28 -4.83
C ALA A 228 -10.05 -12.59 -6.29
N ASP A 229 -11.25 -12.25 -6.77
CA ASP A 229 -11.67 -12.41 -8.17
C ASP A 229 -11.38 -11.18 -9.04
N GLY A 230 -10.88 -10.10 -8.44
CA GLY A 230 -10.55 -8.86 -9.12
C GLY A 230 -11.69 -7.84 -9.15
N TYR A 231 -12.78 -8.06 -8.43
CA TYR A 231 -13.88 -7.11 -8.35
C TYR A 231 -13.67 -6.11 -7.22
N PRO A 232 -13.88 -4.80 -7.46
CA PRO A 232 -13.80 -3.80 -6.39
C PRO A 232 -14.87 -4.02 -5.32
N LEU A 233 -14.45 -4.11 -4.06
CA LEU A 233 -15.32 -4.12 -2.88
C LEU A 233 -15.58 -2.69 -2.36
N ALA A 234 -14.59 -1.80 -2.51
CA ALA A 234 -14.71 -0.39 -2.20
C ALA A 234 -13.86 0.46 -3.15
N GLY A 235 -14.35 1.65 -3.51
CA GLY A 235 -13.67 2.58 -4.42
C GLY A 235 -13.92 2.30 -5.91
N ALA A 236 -12.83 2.25 -6.69
CA ALA A 236 -12.76 2.09 -8.16
C ALA A 236 -13.26 3.27 -9.01
N MET A 237 -13.46 4.43 -8.38
CA MET A 237 -13.65 5.71 -9.07
C MET A 237 -12.67 6.73 -8.51
N ARG A 238 -12.26 7.67 -9.36
CA ARG A 238 -11.46 8.83 -8.93
C ARG A 238 -12.25 9.65 -7.90
N ASN A 239 -11.56 10.13 -6.89
CA ASN A 239 -12.08 11.09 -5.93
C ASN A 239 -10.97 12.07 -5.57
N ALA A 240 -11.13 13.35 -5.92
CA ALA A 240 -10.11 14.36 -5.64
C ALA A 240 -10.07 14.76 -4.16
N GLN A 241 -11.05 14.34 -3.35
CA GLN A 241 -11.14 14.62 -1.92
C GLN A 241 -10.66 13.42 -1.08
N GLY A 242 -10.43 13.70 0.21
CA GLY A 242 -10.11 12.66 1.19
C GLY A 242 -11.32 11.75 1.42
N GLN A 243 -11.06 10.45 1.58
CA GLN A 243 -12.09 9.45 1.80
C GLN A 243 -11.55 8.22 2.54
N LEU A 244 -12.44 7.58 3.30
CA LEU A 244 -12.20 6.29 3.93
C LEU A 244 -12.93 5.21 3.12
N LEU A 245 -12.18 4.22 2.65
CA LEU A 245 -12.73 3.01 2.03
C LEU A 245 -12.62 1.86 3.02
N LEU A 246 -13.70 1.12 3.24
CA LEU A 246 -13.77 0.01 4.20
C LEU A 246 -14.38 -1.21 3.51
N ALA A 247 -13.75 -2.37 3.66
CA ALA A 247 -14.26 -3.62 3.11
C ALA A 247 -14.00 -4.80 4.06
N GLU A 248 -14.86 -5.80 3.96
CA GLU A 248 -14.72 -7.08 4.65
C GLU A 248 -14.21 -8.12 3.65
N LEU A 249 -13.13 -8.82 3.99
CA LEU A 249 -12.41 -9.76 3.14
C LEU A 249 -12.51 -11.17 3.73
N PRO A 250 -13.29 -12.09 3.14
CA PRO A 250 -13.30 -13.49 3.54
C PRO A 250 -11.96 -14.13 3.16
N LEU A 251 -11.06 -14.33 4.13
CA LEU A 251 -9.67 -14.74 3.85
C LEU A 251 -9.57 -16.15 3.24
N ALA A 252 -10.61 -16.96 3.39
CA ALA A 252 -10.71 -18.26 2.73
C ALA A 252 -10.69 -18.14 1.20
N ASP A 253 -11.21 -17.05 0.64
CA ASP A 253 -11.28 -16.86 -0.82
C ASP A 253 -9.88 -16.69 -1.41
N ALA A 254 -9.01 -15.94 -0.75
CA ALA A 254 -7.61 -15.82 -1.17
C ALA A 254 -6.84 -17.13 -1.02
N ARG A 255 -7.23 -18.05 -0.13
CA ARG A 255 -6.64 -19.39 -0.04
C ARG A 255 -7.17 -20.33 -1.13
N HIS A 256 -8.39 -20.12 -1.59
CA HIS A 256 -9.00 -20.89 -2.66
C HIS A 256 -8.53 -20.39 -4.04
N LYS A 257 -7.55 -21.09 -4.62
CA LYS A 257 -6.92 -20.72 -5.90
C LYS A 257 -7.56 -21.34 -7.14
N HIS A 258 -8.65 -22.09 -6.98
CA HIS A 258 -9.42 -22.59 -8.11
C HIS A 258 -10.35 -21.48 -8.65
N ILE A 259 -10.30 -21.24 -9.96
CA ILE A 259 -11.22 -20.34 -10.69
C ILE A 259 -12.26 -21.12 -11.52
N SER A 260 -12.08 -22.43 -11.62
CA SER A 260 -13.05 -23.38 -12.18
C SER A 260 -12.84 -24.73 -11.50
N ARG A 261 -13.70 -25.71 -11.79
CA ARG A 261 -13.55 -27.10 -11.32
C ARG A 261 -12.19 -27.72 -11.67
N HIS A 262 -11.54 -27.26 -12.75
CA HIS A 262 -10.34 -27.88 -13.31
C HIS A 262 -9.16 -26.93 -13.45
N ASN A 263 -9.28 -25.66 -13.02
CA ASN A 263 -8.23 -24.68 -13.17
C ASN A 263 -7.81 -24.07 -11.84
N HIS A 264 -6.51 -24.10 -11.57
CA HIS A 264 -5.90 -23.58 -10.36
C HIS A 264 -4.80 -22.59 -10.72
N VAL A 265 -5.00 -21.30 -10.39
CA VAL A 265 -4.17 -20.19 -10.91
C VAL A 265 -2.68 -20.27 -10.57
N HIS A 266 -2.31 -20.97 -9.49
CA HIS A 266 -0.90 -21.17 -9.11
C HIS A 266 -0.29 -22.49 -9.58
N LEU A 267 -1.05 -23.59 -9.58
CA LEU A 267 -0.55 -24.94 -9.90
C LEU A 267 -0.53 -25.20 -11.41
N ASP A 268 -1.42 -24.56 -12.17
CA ASP A 268 -1.45 -24.66 -13.64
C ASP A 268 -0.35 -23.83 -14.32
N ARG A 269 0.42 -23.07 -13.53
CA ARG A 269 1.61 -22.35 -13.99
C ARG A 269 2.62 -23.33 -14.61
N ARG A 270 3.39 -22.84 -15.59
CA ARG A 270 4.48 -23.59 -16.23
C ARG A 270 5.82 -22.84 -16.16
N PRO A 271 6.42 -22.65 -14.97
CA PRO A 271 7.64 -21.83 -14.80
C PRO A 271 8.87 -22.29 -15.59
N ALA A 272 8.86 -23.49 -16.16
CA ALA A 272 9.92 -23.90 -17.08
C ALA A 272 9.82 -23.22 -18.46
N LEU A 273 8.71 -22.55 -18.77
CA LEU A 273 8.49 -21.81 -20.03
C LEU A 273 8.70 -20.30 -19.90
N TYR A 274 8.77 -19.74 -18.68
CA TYR A 274 8.89 -18.31 -18.41
C TYR A 274 9.58 -18.05 -17.08
#